data_AF-A0A6N9PHS9-F1
#
_entry.id   AF-A0A6N9PHS9-F1
#
_cell.length_a   1.000
_cell.length_b   1.000
_cell.length_c   1.000
_cell.angle_alpha   90.00
_cell.angle_beta   90.00
_cell.angle_gamma   90.00
#
_symmetry.space_group_name_H-M   'P 1'
#
loop_
_entity.id
_entity.type
_entity.pdbx_description
1 polymer ?
#
loop_
_entity_poly.entity_id
_entity_poly.type
_entity_poly.pdbx_seq_one_letter_code
_entity_poly.pdbx_strand_id
1 'polypeptide(L)'
;MVFNLNGCGGGSGSVKLKSLAVIKPPKKTIYKSGESFDPTGMVVEAGYSFGLTSEVTGYTVTPAVLTDGVTEVIITYTEGRVIETASTPVTVEKVLTSIEVTTPPTKTLYDYLESFDPTGMVVTATFSDGSSEYVTGYSYTNAAFSTLGDQVVNLDYTYEG
;
A
#
# COMPACT_ATOMS: atom_id res chain seq x y z
N MET A 1 25.51 -18.82 -14.31
CA MET A 1 26.91 -19.29 -14.39
C MET A 1 27.12 -20.26 -13.25
N VAL A 2 27.62 -21.46 -13.53
CA VAL A 2 27.83 -22.52 -12.51
C VAL A 2 29.31 -22.48 -12.15
N PHE A 3 29.65 -22.19 -10.89
CA PHE A 3 31.04 -22.20 -10.44
C PHE A 3 31.45 -23.64 -10.11
N ASN A 4 32.30 -24.23 -10.96
CA ASN A 4 32.95 -25.52 -10.74
C ASN A 4 34.29 -25.26 -10.04
N LEU A 5 34.52 -25.85 -8.86
CA LEU A 5 35.77 -25.68 -8.11
C LEU A 5 36.42 -27.05 -7.82
N ASN A 6 37.24 -27.51 -8.77
CA ASN A 6 38.25 -28.53 -8.50
C ASN A 6 39.53 -27.82 -8.05
N GLY A 7 39.90 -27.95 -6.77
CA GLY A 7 41.15 -27.42 -6.24
C GLY A 7 41.33 -27.74 -4.76
N CYS A 8 42.35 -28.55 -4.46
CA CYS A 8 42.67 -29.14 -3.16
C CYS A 8 43.45 -28.18 -2.23
N GLY A 9 43.09 -28.15 -0.95
CA GLY A 9 44.02 -28.01 0.19
C GLY A 9 44.30 -26.61 0.79
N GLY A 10 43.84 -26.39 2.03
CA GLY A 10 44.51 -25.49 2.99
C GLY A 10 43.64 -24.39 3.63
N GLY A 11 43.23 -24.57 4.89
CA GLY A 11 42.67 -23.50 5.75
C GLY A 11 41.23 -23.09 5.43
N SER A 12 40.23 -23.84 5.89
CA SER A 12 38.81 -23.51 5.68
C SER A 12 38.35 -22.35 6.56
N GLY A 13 38.81 -21.14 6.24
CA GLY A 13 38.03 -19.93 6.52
C GLY A 13 36.85 -19.92 5.55
N SER A 14 35.80 -20.70 5.83
CA SER A 14 34.62 -20.70 4.97
C SER A 14 34.07 -19.27 4.90
N VAL A 15 33.78 -18.78 3.70
CA VAL A 15 33.09 -17.50 3.51
C VAL A 15 31.73 -17.61 4.21
N LYS A 16 31.48 -16.68 5.13
CA LYS A 16 30.23 -16.63 5.91
C LYS A 16 29.59 -15.27 5.75
N LEU A 17 28.27 -15.27 5.54
CA LEU A 17 27.42 -14.08 5.57
C LEU A 17 27.61 -13.35 6.92
N LYS A 18 27.63 -12.01 6.87
CA LYS A 18 27.89 -11.14 8.02
C LYS A 18 26.95 -9.92 8.08
N SER A 19 26.43 -9.47 6.95
CA SER A 19 25.52 -8.32 6.90
C SER A 19 24.66 -8.35 5.64
N LEU A 20 23.56 -7.60 5.66
CA LEU A 20 22.72 -7.34 4.50
C LEU A 20 22.41 -5.84 4.42
N ALA A 21 22.45 -5.27 3.22
CA ALA A 21 22.13 -3.87 2.99
C ALA A 21 21.32 -3.69 1.69
N VAL A 22 20.36 -2.77 1.72
CA VAL A 22 19.69 -2.29 0.50
C VAL A 22 20.53 -1.15 -0.07
N ILE A 23 21.32 -1.42 -1.11
CA ILE A 23 22.22 -0.42 -1.73
C ILE A 23 21.52 0.42 -2.79
N LYS A 24 20.36 -0.05 -3.27
CA LYS A 24 19.47 0.71 -4.14
C LYS A 24 18.02 0.46 -3.72
N PRO A 25 17.24 1.50 -3.40
CA PRO A 25 15.84 1.34 -3.02
C PRO A 25 14.97 0.89 -4.20
N PRO A 26 13.78 0.31 -3.94
CA PRO A 26 12.81 -0.01 -4.97
C PRO A 26 12.33 1.26 -5.70
N LYS A 27 11.84 1.11 -6.93
CA LYS A 27 11.28 2.24 -7.69
C LYS A 27 9.97 2.74 -7.10
N LYS A 28 9.16 1.84 -6.55
CA LYS A 28 7.88 2.15 -5.91
C LYS A 28 8.06 2.16 -4.40
N THR A 29 7.83 3.32 -3.80
CA THR A 29 7.90 3.53 -2.35
C THR A 29 6.58 3.98 -1.75
N ILE A 30 5.57 4.28 -2.58
CA ILE A 30 4.23 4.68 -2.17
C ILE A 30 3.26 3.60 -2.65
N TYR A 31 2.41 3.14 -1.74
CA TYR A 31 1.48 2.05 -1.95
C TYR A 31 0.11 2.39 -1.37
N LYS A 32 -0.95 1.85 -1.96
CA LYS A 32 -2.28 1.87 -1.37
C LYS A 32 -2.45 0.69 -0.41
N SER A 33 -3.20 0.86 0.67
CA SER A 33 -3.47 -0.23 1.61
C SER A 33 -4.06 -1.45 0.88
N GLY A 34 -3.47 -2.62 1.14
CA GLY A 34 -3.78 -3.89 0.46
C GLY A 34 -2.91 -4.19 -0.76
N GLU A 35 -2.05 -3.27 -1.23
CA GLU A 35 -1.12 -3.54 -2.32
C GLU A 35 0.04 -4.45 -1.89
N SER A 36 0.54 -5.25 -2.84
CA SER A 36 1.76 -6.04 -2.64
C SER A 36 3.02 -5.21 -2.86
N PHE A 37 4.05 -5.45 -2.04
CA PHE A 37 5.35 -4.80 -2.20
C PHE A 37 5.98 -5.15 -3.54
N ASP A 38 6.45 -4.14 -4.26
CA ASP A 38 7.14 -4.31 -5.54
C ASP A 38 8.66 -4.08 -5.36
N PRO A 39 9.48 -5.16 -5.36
CA PRO A 39 10.93 -5.05 -5.24
C PRO A 39 11.61 -4.53 -6.53
N THR A 40 10.87 -4.21 -7.59
CA THR A 40 11.44 -3.81 -8.88
C THR A 40 12.39 -2.62 -8.76
N GLY A 41 13.63 -2.84 -9.20
CA GLY A 41 14.71 -1.84 -9.16
C GLY A 41 15.50 -1.80 -7.86
N MET A 42 15.08 -2.56 -6.83
CA MET A 42 15.82 -2.74 -5.58
C MET A 42 17.07 -3.60 -5.82
N VAL A 43 18.19 -3.20 -5.23
CA VAL A 43 19.43 -3.99 -5.23
C VAL A 43 19.85 -4.21 -3.78
N VAL A 44 20.05 -5.47 -3.44
CA VAL A 44 20.41 -5.94 -2.09
C VAL A 44 21.82 -6.52 -2.15
N GLU A 45 22.69 -6.04 -1.28
CA GLU A 45 24.07 -6.49 -1.17
C GLU A 45 24.27 -7.23 0.15
N ALA A 46 24.79 -8.45 0.06
CA ALA A 46 25.25 -9.23 1.21
C ALA A 46 26.74 -8.95 1.45
N GLY A 47 27.09 -8.68 2.70
CA GLY A 47 28.46 -8.58 3.17
C GLY A 47 28.91 -9.90 3.80
N TYR A 48 30.11 -10.33 3.44
CA TYR A 48 30.69 -11.59 3.85
C TYR A 48 31.96 -11.38 4.68
N SER A 49 32.43 -12.48 5.29
CA SER A 49 33.75 -12.55 5.90
C SER A 49 34.85 -12.10 4.93
N PHE A 50 35.94 -11.54 5.46
CA PHE A 50 37.05 -10.98 4.69
C PHE A 50 36.70 -9.74 3.85
N GLY A 51 35.56 -9.08 4.14
CA GLY A 51 35.18 -7.81 3.48
C GLY A 51 34.68 -7.98 2.05
N LEU A 52 34.37 -9.21 1.64
CA LEU A 52 33.75 -9.50 0.35
C LEU A 52 32.28 -9.07 0.38
N THR A 53 31.78 -8.53 -0.73
CA THR A 53 30.35 -8.24 -0.92
C THR A 53 29.83 -8.88 -2.20
N SER A 54 28.53 -9.16 -2.26
CA SER A 54 27.87 -9.67 -3.46
C SER A 54 26.42 -9.23 -3.53
N GLU A 55 25.94 -8.91 -4.73
CA GLU A 55 24.52 -8.69 -4.96
C GLU A 55 23.77 -10.02 -4.86
N VAL A 56 22.74 -10.06 -4.02
CA VAL A 56 22.00 -11.28 -3.73
C VAL A 56 20.58 -11.22 -4.28
N THR A 57 20.12 -12.39 -4.72
CA THR A 57 18.72 -12.66 -5.10
C THR A 57 18.19 -13.81 -4.23
N GLY A 58 16.87 -14.03 -4.20
CA GLY A 58 16.27 -15.08 -3.37
C GLY A 58 16.11 -14.72 -1.89
N TYR A 59 16.20 -13.43 -1.56
CA TYR A 59 15.73 -12.92 -0.27
C TYR A 59 14.20 -13.02 -0.16
N THR A 60 13.69 -13.00 1.06
CA THR A 60 12.26 -12.88 1.35
C THR A 60 11.95 -11.46 1.82
N VAL A 61 10.71 -11.00 1.62
CA VAL A 61 10.23 -9.68 2.05
C VAL A 61 9.02 -9.86 2.97
N THR A 62 9.02 -9.16 4.10
CA THR A 62 7.92 -9.18 5.07
C THR A 62 7.62 -7.77 5.59
N PRO A 63 6.35 -7.31 5.59
CA PRO A 63 5.19 -7.98 5.02
C PRO A 63 5.19 -7.95 3.47
N ALA A 64 4.58 -8.96 2.85
CA ALA A 64 4.44 -9.03 1.39
C ALA A 64 3.30 -8.14 0.87
N VAL A 65 2.22 -8.01 1.67
CA VAL A 65 1.10 -7.10 1.43
C VAL A 65 1.18 -5.98 2.45
N LEU A 66 1.12 -4.74 1.97
CA LEU A 66 1.25 -3.55 2.78
C LEU A 66 -0.14 -3.07 3.19
N THR A 67 -0.39 -3.02 4.49
CA THR A 67 -1.63 -2.51 5.07
C THR A 67 -1.39 -1.17 5.74
N ASP A 68 -2.46 -0.50 6.14
CA ASP A 68 -2.38 0.75 6.89
C ASP A 68 -1.43 0.63 8.10
N GLY A 69 -0.63 1.67 8.30
CA GLY A 69 0.37 1.74 9.38
C GLY A 69 1.71 1.04 9.09
N VAL A 70 1.85 0.31 7.98
CA VAL A 70 3.16 -0.22 7.57
C VAL A 70 4.03 0.92 7.04
N THR A 71 5.22 1.10 7.61
CA THR A 71 6.17 2.16 7.25
C THR A 71 7.50 1.65 6.69
N GLU A 72 7.75 0.35 6.80
CA GLU A 72 8.93 -0.30 6.24
C GLU A 72 8.64 -1.77 5.93
N VAL A 73 9.41 -2.33 5.00
CA VAL A 73 9.46 -3.78 4.77
C VAL A 73 10.82 -4.32 5.14
N ILE A 74 10.84 -5.54 5.65
CA ILE A 74 12.03 -6.24 6.09
C ILE A 74 12.43 -7.24 5.01
N ILE A 75 13.63 -7.08 4.48
CA ILE A 75 14.30 -7.99 3.57
C ILE A 75 15.10 -8.96 4.42
N THR A 76 14.90 -10.26 4.21
CA THR A 76 15.63 -11.32 4.91
C THR A 76 16.39 -12.18 3.91
N TYR A 77 17.70 -12.35 4.15
CA TYR A 77 18.55 -13.22 3.35
C TYR A 77 19.16 -14.30 4.25
N THR A 78 19.03 -15.56 3.82
CA THR A 78 19.54 -16.72 4.57
C THR A 78 20.57 -17.45 3.73
N GLU A 79 21.76 -17.62 4.29
CA GLU A 79 22.81 -18.42 3.67
C GLU A 79 23.42 -19.39 4.69
N GLY A 80 23.25 -20.69 4.43
CA GLY A 80 23.61 -21.74 5.37
C GLY A 80 22.76 -21.69 6.65
N ARG A 81 23.38 -21.26 7.76
CA ARG A 81 22.73 -21.12 9.08
C ARG A 81 22.66 -19.67 9.57
N VAL A 82 23.09 -18.72 8.73
CA VAL A 82 23.12 -17.30 9.07
C VAL A 82 21.96 -16.61 8.37
N ILE A 83 21.27 -15.75 9.11
CA ILE A 83 20.14 -14.95 8.63
C ILE A 83 20.51 -13.50 8.88
N GLU A 84 20.46 -12.69 7.83
CA GLU A 84 20.68 -11.25 7.93
C GLU A 84 19.46 -10.51 7.39
N THR A 85 19.21 -9.33 7.93
CA THR A 85 18.05 -8.51 7.58
C THR A 85 18.46 -7.11 7.21
N ALA A 86 17.72 -6.51 6.28
CA ALA A 86 17.77 -5.09 5.98
C ALA A 86 16.34 -4.56 5.92
N SER A 87 16.13 -3.28 6.13
CA SER A 87 14.82 -2.65 5.93
C SER A 87 14.85 -1.65 4.79
N THR A 88 13.70 -1.44 4.18
CA THR A 88 13.48 -0.34 3.24
C THR A 88 12.18 0.37 3.58
N PRO A 89 12.18 1.71 3.68
CA PRO A 89 11.00 2.46 4.05
C PRO A 89 9.96 2.45 2.92
N VAL A 90 8.69 2.45 3.30
CA VAL A 90 7.54 2.56 2.40
C VAL A 90 6.51 3.50 3.02
N THR A 91 5.70 4.10 2.17
CA THR A 91 4.51 4.87 2.56
C THR A 91 3.29 4.11 2.11
N VAL A 92 2.36 3.85 3.05
CA VAL A 92 1.07 3.26 2.73
C VAL A 92 -0.02 4.31 2.92
N GLU A 93 -0.73 4.59 1.83
CA GLU A 93 -1.88 5.48 1.79
C GLU A 93 -3.16 4.68 2.02
N LYS A 94 -4.01 5.24 2.87
CA LYS A 94 -5.32 4.67 3.15
C LYS A 94 -6.20 4.70 1.90
N VAL A 95 -7.12 3.75 1.79
CA VAL A 95 -8.07 3.67 0.69
C VAL A 95 -9.49 3.92 1.17
N LEU A 96 -10.28 4.59 0.33
CA LEU A 96 -11.72 4.77 0.58
C LEU A 96 -12.40 3.39 0.57
N THR A 97 -13.12 3.09 1.65
CA THR A 97 -13.86 1.83 1.79
C THR A 97 -15.35 2.03 1.56
N SER A 98 -15.92 3.11 2.10
CA SER A 98 -17.35 3.42 1.95
C SER A 98 -17.64 4.91 2.14
N ILE A 99 -18.81 5.33 1.67
CA ILE A 99 -19.44 6.61 2.02
C ILE A 99 -20.82 6.35 2.62
N GLU A 100 -21.23 7.20 3.55
CA GLU A 100 -22.54 7.14 4.20
C GLU A 100 -23.10 8.55 4.40
N VAL A 101 -24.41 8.70 4.23
CA VAL A 101 -25.12 9.93 4.60
C VAL A 101 -25.42 9.88 6.10
N THR A 102 -24.67 10.63 6.90
CA THR A 102 -24.83 10.66 8.36
C THR A 102 -25.85 11.69 8.82
N THR A 103 -26.09 12.73 8.01
CA THR A 103 -27.20 13.67 8.19
C THR A 103 -27.94 13.81 6.87
N PRO A 104 -29.25 13.53 6.81
CA PRO A 104 -30.03 13.72 5.58
C PRO A 104 -30.14 15.21 5.20
N PRO A 105 -30.46 15.53 3.95
CA PRO A 105 -30.72 16.91 3.54
C PRO A 105 -31.87 17.53 4.34
N THR A 106 -31.85 18.85 4.50
CA THR A 106 -32.93 19.57 5.20
C THR A 106 -34.25 19.53 4.44
N LYS A 107 -34.18 19.41 3.12
CA LYS A 107 -35.33 19.28 2.23
C LYS A 107 -35.49 17.83 1.79
N THR A 108 -36.65 17.25 2.10
CA THR A 108 -37.00 15.86 1.74
C THR A 108 -38.31 15.77 0.96
N LEU A 109 -39.04 16.88 0.84
CA LEU A 109 -40.24 17.01 0.03
C LEU A 109 -39.95 17.94 -1.15
N TYR A 110 -40.22 17.46 -2.35
CA TYR A 110 -39.92 18.18 -3.60
C TYR A 110 -41.18 18.29 -4.46
N ASP A 111 -41.30 19.42 -5.14
CA ASP A 111 -42.35 19.61 -6.13
C ASP A 111 -42.02 18.89 -7.44
N TYR A 112 -43.02 18.64 -8.27
CA TYR A 112 -42.82 18.05 -9.60
C TYR A 112 -41.88 18.93 -10.44
N LEU A 113 -40.87 18.32 -11.07
CA LEU A 113 -39.77 18.95 -11.81
C LEU A 113 -38.80 19.78 -10.95
N GLU A 114 -38.82 19.64 -9.63
CA GLU A 114 -37.80 20.21 -8.77
C GLU A 114 -36.53 19.33 -8.76
N SER A 115 -35.35 19.95 -8.66
CA SER A 115 -34.07 19.24 -8.56
C SER A 115 -33.73 18.93 -7.09
N PHE A 116 -32.94 17.86 -6.89
CA PHE A 116 -32.40 17.52 -5.58
C PHE A 116 -31.55 18.67 -5.02
N ASP A 117 -31.82 19.02 -3.76
CA ASP A 117 -31.07 20.02 -3.00
C ASP A 117 -30.34 19.31 -1.84
N PRO A 118 -29.01 19.15 -1.92
CA PRO A 118 -28.21 18.50 -0.88
C PRO A 118 -27.97 19.40 0.34
N THR A 119 -28.55 20.61 0.41
CA THR A 119 -28.28 21.54 1.51
C THR A 119 -28.56 20.90 2.87
N GLY A 120 -27.57 21.02 3.77
CA GLY A 120 -27.61 20.43 5.11
C GLY A 120 -27.33 18.92 5.18
N MET A 121 -27.12 18.25 4.04
CA MET A 121 -26.69 16.87 4.01
C MET A 121 -25.22 16.76 4.43
N VAL A 122 -24.93 15.80 5.31
CA VAL A 122 -23.55 15.46 5.71
C VAL A 122 -23.25 14.05 5.22
N VAL A 123 -22.17 13.93 4.46
CA VAL A 123 -21.66 12.66 3.96
C VAL A 123 -20.34 12.39 4.65
N THR A 124 -20.16 11.17 5.14
CA THR A 124 -18.95 10.71 5.82
C THR A 124 -18.32 9.58 5.02
N ALA A 125 -17.02 9.70 4.74
CA ALA A 125 -16.21 8.64 4.16
C ALA A 125 -15.55 7.83 5.28
N THR A 126 -15.43 6.52 5.07
CA THR A 126 -14.66 5.61 5.92
C THR A 126 -13.50 5.02 5.11
N PHE A 127 -12.32 5.00 5.72
CA PHE A 127 -11.09 4.53 5.10
C PHE A 127 -10.60 3.20 5.69
N SER A 128 -9.66 2.56 5.00
CA SER A 128 -9.05 1.27 5.40
C SER A 128 -8.34 1.30 6.76
N ASP A 129 -7.79 2.45 7.14
CA ASP A 129 -7.16 2.68 8.45
C ASP A 129 -8.17 2.85 9.60
N GLY A 130 -9.47 2.79 9.30
CA GLY A 130 -10.55 3.03 10.25
C GLY A 130 -10.83 4.51 10.53
N SER A 131 -10.09 5.43 9.89
CA SER A 131 -10.40 6.85 9.98
C SER A 131 -11.67 7.19 9.20
N SER A 132 -12.29 8.31 9.58
CA SER A 132 -13.47 8.85 8.92
C SER A 132 -13.34 10.34 8.68
N GLU A 133 -13.79 10.82 7.53
CA GLU A 133 -13.74 12.24 7.16
C GLU A 133 -15.08 12.71 6.59
N TYR A 134 -15.39 13.99 6.80
CA TYR A 134 -16.54 14.62 6.13
C TYR A 134 -16.19 14.86 4.67
N VAL A 135 -17.06 14.37 3.79
CA VAL A 135 -16.87 14.47 2.35
C VAL A 135 -17.50 15.75 1.82
N THR A 136 -16.68 16.50 1.09
CA THR A 136 -17.15 17.55 0.19
C THR A 136 -16.79 17.15 -1.24
N GLY A 137 -17.58 17.57 -2.23
CA GLY A 137 -17.30 17.27 -3.64
C GLY A 137 -17.76 15.90 -4.14
N TYR A 138 -18.71 15.25 -3.46
CA TYR A 138 -19.44 14.11 -4.04
C TYR A 138 -20.26 14.58 -5.25
N SER A 139 -20.42 13.70 -6.22
CA SER A 139 -21.31 13.91 -7.37
C SER A 139 -22.64 13.20 -7.17
N TYR A 140 -23.69 13.76 -7.75
CA TYR A 140 -25.02 13.19 -7.75
C TYR A 140 -25.73 13.54 -9.05
N THR A 141 -26.79 12.78 -9.35
CA THR A 141 -27.61 13.07 -10.53
C THR A 141 -28.48 14.30 -10.25
N ASN A 142 -28.16 15.45 -10.87
CA ASN A 142 -28.92 16.68 -10.73
C ASN A 142 -30.17 16.74 -11.64
N ALA A 143 -30.80 15.60 -11.89
CA ALA A 143 -32.02 15.53 -12.70
C ALA A 143 -33.21 16.01 -11.87
N ALA A 144 -34.12 16.72 -12.51
CA ALA A 144 -35.38 17.10 -11.92
C ALA A 144 -36.27 15.87 -11.67
N PHE A 145 -36.95 15.85 -10.53
CA PHE A 145 -37.88 14.79 -10.17
C PHE A 145 -39.10 14.79 -11.11
N SER A 146 -39.10 13.89 -12.08
CA SER A 146 -40.14 13.75 -13.11
C SER A 146 -41.09 12.58 -12.87
N THR A 147 -40.97 11.92 -11.72
CA THR A 147 -41.87 10.85 -11.26
C THR A 147 -42.38 11.16 -9.86
N LEU A 148 -43.63 10.81 -9.58
CA LEU A 148 -44.23 11.00 -8.25
C LEU A 148 -43.92 9.80 -7.34
N GLY A 149 -43.87 10.04 -6.03
CA GLY A 149 -43.53 9.04 -5.02
C GLY A 149 -42.08 9.11 -4.59
N ASP A 150 -41.66 8.13 -3.78
CA ASP A 150 -40.31 8.08 -3.22
C ASP A 150 -39.27 7.87 -4.33
N GLN A 151 -38.23 8.70 -4.32
CA GLN A 151 -37.12 8.63 -5.27
C GLN A 151 -35.79 8.45 -4.55
N VAL A 152 -34.91 7.66 -5.16
CA VAL A 152 -33.55 7.43 -4.66
C VAL A 152 -32.58 8.31 -5.44
N VAL A 153 -31.75 9.06 -4.72
CA VAL A 153 -30.63 9.81 -5.28
C VAL A 153 -29.36 9.03 -4.98
N ASN A 154 -28.63 8.62 -6.03
CA ASN A 154 -27.33 7.97 -5.86
C ASN A 154 -26.24 9.04 -5.75
N LEU A 155 -25.33 8.83 -4.80
CA LEU A 155 -24.15 9.65 -4.59
C LEU A 155 -22.92 8.85 -5.00
N ASP A 156 -22.02 9.51 -5.73
CA ASP A 156 -20.74 8.97 -6.14
C ASP A 156 -19.62 9.83 -5.55
N TYR A 157 -18.57 9.18 -5.05
CA TYR A 157 -17.39 9.85 -4.52
C TYR A 157 -16.14 9.06 -4.87
N THR A 158 -15.14 9.76 -5.38
CA THR A 158 -13.82 9.21 -5.67
C THR A 158 -12.80 9.88 -4.77
N TYR A 159 -11.99 9.06 -4.11
CA TYR A 159 -10.86 9.51 -3.32
C TYR A 159 -9.57 9.21 -4.08
N GLU A 160 -8.90 10.27 -4.53
CA GLU A 160 -7.52 10.20 -5.01
C GLU A 160 -6.62 10.36 -3.78
N GLY A 161 -6.25 9.21 -3.19
CA GLY A 161 -5.13 9.12 -2.26
C GLY A 161 -3.82 9.40 -2.96
#